data_AF-A0AA39QDP5-F1
#
_entry.id   AF-A0AA39QDP5-F1
#
_cell.length_a   1.000
_cell.length_b   1.000
_cell.length_c   1.000
_cell.angle_alpha   90.00
_cell.angle_beta   90.00
_cell.angle_gamma   90.00
#
_symmetry.space_group_name_H-M   'P 1'
#
loop_
_entity.id
_entity.type
_entity.pdbx_description
1 polymer ?
#
loop_
_entity_poly.entity_id
_entity_poly.type
_entity_poly.pdbx_seq_one_letter_code
_entity_poly.pdbx_strand_id
1 'polypeptide(L)'
;MIPHFGEYIAFKLNPVASLKSLKDAEVAKACESLETKTYVVCVTYLLCLPIPGVEHMQVAMALLSQGLSPGQPDHFILPDMAVAVLPNRSNSLSCPPLNPTVPLPWPDCFYPTRTTTRCRIRNDFTMGNPWPNPKYQLERKTAFLKTTAERIMDARRLCGKNISR
;
A
#
# COMPACT_ATOMS: atom_id res chain seq x y z
N MET A 1 14.52 3.67 -6.98
CA MET A 1 13.97 2.34 -6.61
C MET A 1 12.44 2.43 -6.64
N ILE A 2 11.76 1.48 -7.27
CA ILE A 2 10.28 1.45 -7.32
C ILE A 2 9.77 0.71 -6.08
N PRO A 3 8.89 1.31 -5.26
CA PRO A 3 8.40 0.67 -4.06
C PRO A 3 7.42 -0.45 -4.37
N HIS A 4 7.43 -1.50 -3.55
CA HIS A 4 6.52 -2.64 -3.70
C HIS A 4 5.21 -2.42 -2.94
N PHE A 5 4.15 -3.14 -3.35
CA PHE A 5 2.89 -3.17 -2.62
C PHE A 5 3.11 -3.62 -1.17
N GLY A 6 2.50 -2.92 -0.21
CA GLY A 6 2.64 -3.18 1.21
C GLY A 6 3.95 -2.66 1.83
N GLU A 7 4.82 -2.05 1.03
CA GLU A 7 6.06 -1.49 1.54
C GLU A 7 5.83 -0.16 2.23
N TYR A 8 6.42 -0.02 3.42
CA TYR A 8 6.46 1.24 4.14
C TYR A 8 7.65 2.06 3.65
N ILE A 9 7.40 3.31 3.28
CA ILE A 9 8.44 4.25 2.87
C ILE A 9 8.30 5.56 3.64
N ALA A 10 9.44 6.16 3.95
CA ALA A 10 9.52 7.53 4.42
C ALA A 10 9.97 8.42 3.26
N PHE A 11 9.24 9.49 2.97
CA PHE A 11 9.62 10.43 1.91
C PHE A 11 9.36 11.88 2.30
N LYS A 12 10.02 12.79 1.58
CA LYS A 12 9.76 14.23 1.63
C LYS A 12 9.22 14.67 0.27
N LEU A 13 8.25 15.58 0.30
CA LEU A 13 7.77 16.20 -0.93
C LEU A 13 8.85 17.14 -1.48
N ASN A 14 9.04 17.14 -2.79
CA ASN A 14 9.86 18.13 -3.48
C ASN A 14 8.92 19.14 -4.16
N PRO A 15 8.57 20.26 -3.51
CA PRO A 15 7.60 21.21 -4.04
C PRO A 15 8.08 21.85 -5.34
N VAL A 16 9.38 22.16 -5.44
CA VAL A 16 10.00 22.75 -6.64
C VAL A 16 9.83 21.82 -7.84
N ALA A 17 10.20 20.54 -7.70
CA ALA A 17 10.02 19.56 -8.79
C ALA A 17 8.55 19.32 -9.13
N SER A 18 7.67 19.30 -8.11
CA SER A 18 6.24 19.04 -8.27
C SER A 18 5.53 20.14 -9.05
N LEU A 19 5.94 21.40 -8.86
CA LEU A 19 5.30 22.57 -9.44
C LEU A 19 6.10 23.20 -10.60
N LYS A 20 7.23 22.60 -10.98
CA LYS A 20 8.08 23.05 -12.11
C LYS A 20 7.30 23.25 -13.41
N SER A 21 6.27 22.42 -13.66
CA SER A 21 5.47 22.50 -14.89
C SER A 21 4.62 23.78 -15.00
N LEU A 22 4.37 24.48 -13.89
CA LEU A 22 3.61 25.74 -13.90
C LEU A 22 4.39 26.90 -14.53
N LYS A 23 5.74 26.79 -14.61
CA LYS A 23 6.63 27.81 -15.20
C LYS A 23 6.41 29.22 -14.63
N ASP A 24 6.14 29.30 -13.33
CA ASP A 24 5.88 30.54 -12.61
C ASP A 24 7.01 30.81 -11.60
N ALA A 25 7.63 31.99 -11.72
CA ALA A 25 8.77 32.39 -10.90
C ALA A 25 8.38 32.68 -9.43
N GLU A 26 7.18 33.21 -9.19
CA GLU A 26 6.69 33.47 -7.83
C GLU A 26 6.41 32.15 -7.13
N VAL A 27 5.77 31.20 -7.83
CA VAL A 27 5.52 29.85 -7.29
C VAL A 27 6.82 29.12 -7.01
N ALA A 28 7.80 29.20 -7.91
CA ALA A 28 9.11 28.58 -7.69
C ALA A 28 9.80 29.12 -6.43
N LYS A 29 9.81 30.44 -6.25
CA LYS A 29 10.39 31.09 -5.06
C LYS A 29 9.65 30.69 -3.78
N ALA A 30 8.32 30.64 -3.83
CA ALA A 30 7.51 30.17 -2.71
C ALA A 30 7.84 28.70 -2.36
N CYS A 31 8.02 27.84 -3.37
CA CYS A 31 8.37 26.44 -3.17
C CYS A 31 9.73 26.25 -2.49
N GLU A 32 10.72 27.08 -2.82
CA GLU A 32 12.04 27.06 -2.18
C GLU A 32 11.98 27.43 -0.70
N SER A 33 11.02 28.29 -0.32
CA SER A 33 10.81 28.69 1.08
C SER A 33 9.97 27.70 1.92
N LEU A 34 9.32 26.72 1.29
CA LEU A 34 8.45 25.78 1.99
C LEU A 34 9.26 24.78 2.82
N GLU A 35 8.96 24.71 4.12
CA GLU A 35 9.51 23.66 4.98
C GLU A 35 8.87 22.31 4.64
N THR A 36 9.71 21.33 4.28
CA THR A 36 9.26 19.99 3.89
C THR A 36 9.31 19.03 5.08
N LYS A 37 8.16 18.43 5.38
CA LYS A 37 8.04 17.39 6.41
C LYS A 37 8.33 16.01 5.82
N THR A 38 8.82 15.12 6.68
CA THR A 38 8.90 13.70 6.36
C THR A 38 7.52 13.08 6.56
N TYR A 39 7.08 12.29 5.60
CA TYR A 39 5.85 11.50 5.67
C TYR A 39 6.20 10.03 5.66
N VAL A 40 5.52 9.25 6.50
CA VAL A 40 5.57 7.78 6.44
C VAL A 40 4.28 7.29 5.80
N VAL A 41 4.43 6.42 4.82
CA VAL A 41 3.31 5.84 4.07
C VAL A 41 3.51 4.35 3.85
N CYS A 42 2.42 3.67 3.56
CA CYS A 42 2.42 2.34 2.97
C CYS A 42 1.94 2.39 1.53
N VAL A 43 2.68 1.77 0.61
CA VAL A 43 2.32 1.75 -0.80
C VAL A 43 1.17 0.77 -1.04
N THR A 44 0.03 1.30 -1.46
CA THR A 44 -1.19 0.49 -1.68
C THR A 44 -1.37 0.11 -3.13
N TYR A 45 -1.06 1.02 -4.08
CA TYR A 45 -1.21 0.75 -5.51
C TYR A 45 -0.15 1.42 -6.37
N LEU A 46 0.31 0.72 -7.41
CA LEU A 46 0.96 1.37 -8.55
C LEU A 46 -0.14 1.80 -9.53
N LEU A 47 -0.28 3.11 -9.75
CA LEU A 47 -1.33 3.67 -10.62
C LEU A 47 -0.90 3.74 -12.09
N CYS A 48 0.40 3.63 -12.36
CA CYS A 48 0.95 3.50 -13.70
C CYS A 48 2.02 2.41 -13.72
N LEU A 49 2.14 1.72 -14.84
CA LEU A 49 3.27 0.81 -15.07
C LEU A 49 4.55 1.65 -15.19
N PRO A 50 5.68 1.18 -14.66
CA PRO A 50 6.97 1.85 -14.85
C PRO A 50 7.46 1.60 -16.28
N ILE A 51 7.06 2.48 -17.19
CA ILE A 51 7.45 2.43 -18.60
C ILE A 51 8.85 3.04 -18.74
N PRO A 52 9.82 2.35 -19.37
CA PRO A 52 11.13 2.92 -19.65
C PRO A 52 11.04 4.27 -20.37
N GLY A 53 11.85 5.25 -19.95
CA GLY A 53 11.88 6.59 -20.54
C GLY A 53 10.83 7.56 -20.01
N VAL A 54 9.83 7.09 -19.25
CA VAL A 54 8.95 7.98 -18.49
C VAL A 54 9.65 8.40 -17.21
N GLU A 55 9.81 9.70 -16.96
CA GLU A 55 10.58 10.22 -15.81
C GLU A 55 9.89 9.95 -14.46
N HIS A 56 8.56 9.97 -14.42
CA HIS A 56 7.77 9.88 -13.20
C HIS A 56 6.64 8.87 -13.35
N MET A 57 6.42 8.06 -12.32
CA MET A 57 5.26 7.16 -12.22
C MET A 57 4.35 7.58 -11.07
N GLN A 58 3.07 7.23 -11.16
CA GLN A 58 2.11 7.55 -10.11
C GLN A 58 1.85 6.33 -9.22
N VAL A 59 1.78 6.58 -7.92
CA VAL A 59 1.48 5.57 -6.89
C VAL A 59 0.41 6.10 -5.96
N ALA A 60 -0.45 5.21 -5.46
CA ALA A 60 -1.37 5.48 -4.38
C ALA A 60 -0.81 4.89 -3.09
N MET A 61 -0.89 5.66 -2.01
CA MET A 61 -0.28 5.33 -0.74
C MET A 61 -1.21 5.72 0.42
N ALA A 62 -1.19 4.93 1.50
CA ALA A 62 -1.88 5.23 2.74
C ALA A 62 -0.92 5.95 3.70
N LEU A 63 -1.30 7.14 4.14
CA LEU A 63 -0.53 7.96 5.09
C LEU A 63 -0.72 7.46 6.52
N LEU A 64 0.39 7.41 7.23
CA LEU A 64 0.40 7.15 8.66
C LEU A 64 0.41 8.47 9.43
N SER A 65 -0.32 8.51 10.54
CA SER A 65 -0.18 9.54 11.56
C SER A 65 0.71 9.04 12.69
N GLN A 66 1.46 9.96 13.29
CA GLN A 66 2.03 9.75 14.60
C GLN A 66 1.00 10.18 15.65
N GLY A 67 0.59 9.26 16.50
CA GLY A 67 -0.52 9.42 17.43
C GLY A 67 -1.88 9.19 16.77
N LEU A 68 -2.89 9.05 17.63
CA LEU A 68 -4.28 8.90 17.23
C LEU A 68 -4.82 10.25 16.73
N SER A 69 -5.39 10.25 15.52
CA SER A 69 -6.06 11.44 15.00
C SER A 69 -7.31 11.75 15.85
N PRO A 70 -7.65 13.04 16.11
CA PRO A 70 -8.87 13.41 16.82
C PRO A 70 -10.18 13.01 16.08
N GLY A 71 -10.06 12.46 14.88
CA GLY A 71 -11.20 12.10 14.05
C GLY A 71 -11.86 13.31 13.41
N GLN A 72 -12.96 13.07 12.70
CA GLN A 72 -13.84 14.07 12.12
C GLN A 72 -15.30 13.64 12.37
N PRO A 73 -15.87 13.97 13.55
CA PRO A 73 -17.22 13.55 13.92
C PRO A 73 -18.30 13.96 12.92
N ASP A 74 -18.17 15.14 12.30
CA ASP A 74 -19.08 15.65 11.25
C ASP A 74 -19.10 14.76 9.99
N HIS A 75 -18.06 13.94 9.81
CA HIS A 75 -17.94 12.96 8.73
C HIS A 75 -18.10 11.51 9.21
N PHE A 76 -18.58 11.33 10.45
CA PHE A 76 -18.69 10.02 11.12
C PHE A 76 -17.35 9.27 11.18
N ILE A 77 -16.24 10.00 11.31
CA ILE A 77 -14.90 9.44 11.50
C ILE A 77 -14.53 9.64 12.95
N LEU A 78 -14.50 8.56 13.72
CA LEU A 78 -14.11 8.60 15.13
C LEU A 78 -12.63 8.18 15.28
N PRO A 79 -11.92 8.64 16.33
CA PRO A 79 -10.53 8.26 16.58
C PRO A 79 -10.29 6.74 16.61
N ASP A 80 -11.23 5.98 17.14
CA ASP A 80 -11.20 4.51 17.27
C ASP A 80 -11.37 3.76 15.94
N MET A 81 -11.67 4.47 14.85
CA MET A 81 -11.70 3.92 13.48
C MET A 81 -10.32 3.88 12.81
N ALA A 82 -9.28 4.39 13.48
CA ALA A 82 -7.91 4.28 13.00
C ALA A 82 -7.33 2.88 13.23
N VAL A 83 -6.51 2.38 12.30
CA VAL A 83 -5.85 1.08 12.43
C VAL A 83 -4.47 1.26 13.07
N ALA A 84 -4.23 0.61 14.20
CA ALA A 84 -2.94 0.66 14.87
C ALA A 84 -1.85 -0.06 14.06
N VAL A 85 -0.61 0.42 14.16
CA VAL A 85 0.58 -0.29 13.67
C VAL A 85 1.40 -0.75 14.87
N LEU A 86 1.89 -1.99 14.85
CA LEU A 86 2.70 -2.53 15.94
C LEU A 86 3.94 -1.65 16.16
N PRO A 87 4.32 -1.41 17.43
CA PRO A 87 3.87 -2.14 18.64
C PRO A 87 2.56 -1.66 19.27
N ASN A 88 1.87 -0.66 18.70
CA ASN A 88 0.68 -0.08 19.33
C ASN A 88 -0.50 -1.05 19.31
N ARG A 89 -1.24 -1.06 20.42
CA ARG A 89 -2.44 -1.88 20.61
C ARG A 89 -3.66 -1.06 21.01
N SER A 90 -3.56 0.25 20.92
CA SER A 90 -4.64 1.17 21.28
C SER A 90 -5.89 0.92 20.44
N ASN A 91 -7.00 1.25 21.08
CA ASN A 91 -8.36 0.73 20.91
C ASN A 91 -8.96 0.96 19.51
N SER A 92 -8.57 0.15 18.52
CA SER A 92 -9.36 0.00 17.30
C SER A 92 -10.40 -1.08 17.57
N LEU A 93 -11.68 -0.69 17.61
CA LEU A 93 -12.79 -1.51 18.10
C LEU A 93 -12.96 -2.87 17.38
N SER A 94 -12.28 -3.10 16.26
CA SER A 94 -12.42 -4.32 15.46
C SER A 94 -11.24 -4.65 14.52
N CYS A 95 -10.16 -3.85 14.47
CA CYS A 95 -9.06 -4.07 13.53
C CYS A 95 -7.79 -4.57 14.23
N PRO A 96 -7.24 -5.74 13.86
CA PRO A 96 -5.94 -6.15 14.40
C PRO A 96 -4.84 -5.17 13.96
N PRO A 97 -3.86 -4.87 14.83
CA PRO A 97 -2.77 -3.97 14.47
C PRO A 97 -1.94 -4.55 13.33
N LEU A 98 -1.49 -3.70 12.42
CA LEU A 98 -0.65 -4.10 11.30
C LEU A 98 0.79 -4.29 11.75
N ASN A 99 1.42 -5.36 11.28
CA ASN A 99 2.80 -5.69 11.63
C ASN A 99 3.76 -5.35 10.46
N PRO A 100 4.51 -4.23 10.54
CA PRO A 100 5.49 -3.92 9.52
C PRO A 100 6.69 -4.87 9.64
N THR A 101 7.22 -5.36 8.51
CA THR A 101 8.39 -6.26 8.50
C THR A 101 9.66 -5.56 8.99
N VAL A 102 9.74 -4.25 8.81
CA VAL A 102 10.84 -3.39 9.26
C VAL A 102 10.25 -2.37 10.24
N PRO A 103 10.91 -2.08 11.37
CA PRO A 103 10.47 -1.05 12.28
C PRO A 103 10.27 0.31 11.58
N LEU A 104 9.17 0.98 11.89
CA LEU A 104 8.88 2.31 11.36
C LEU A 104 9.77 3.37 12.02
N PRO A 105 10.04 4.49 11.34
CA PRO A 105 10.87 5.56 11.89
C PRO A 105 10.18 6.32 13.04
N TRP A 106 8.87 6.17 13.22
CA TRP A 106 8.10 6.81 14.29
C TRP A 106 7.48 5.76 15.22
N PRO A 107 7.53 5.96 16.56
CA PRO A 107 6.68 5.22 17.48
C PRO A 107 5.23 5.72 17.33
N ASP A 108 4.28 4.99 17.93
CA ASP A 108 2.89 5.43 18.01
C ASP A 108 2.20 5.69 16.64
N CYS A 109 2.52 4.88 15.63
CA CYS A 109 1.91 4.98 14.30
C CYS A 109 0.50 4.40 14.19
N PHE A 110 -0.37 5.10 13.46
CA PHE A 110 -1.72 4.66 13.08
C PHE A 110 -2.01 4.96 11.61
N TYR A 111 -2.99 4.27 11.05
CA TYR A 111 -3.67 4.65 9.82
C TYR A 111 -4.99 5.32 10.14
N PRO A 112 -5.10 6.65 10.02
CA PRO A 112 -6.38 7.31 10.11
C PRO A 112 -7.34 6.85 9.00
N THR A 113 -8.63 6.97 9.27
CA THR A 113 -9.65 6.70 8.26
C THR A 113 -9.53 7.70 7.10
N ARG A 114 -9.60 7.21 5.86
CA ARG A 114 -9.57 8.00 4.61
C ARG A 114 -8.29 8.80 4.31
N THR A 115 -7.14 8.45 4.89
CA THR A 115 -5.86 9.13 4.59
C THR A 115 -5.07 8.46 3.47
N THR A 116 -5.67 8.34 2.28
CA THR A 116 -4.94 7.92 1.08
C THR A 116 -4.54 9.13 0.23
N THR A 117 -3.38 9.05 -0.40
CA THR A 117 -2.87 10.07 -1.30
C THR A 117 -2.30 9.45 -2.57
N ARG A 118 -2.12 10.28 -3.59
CA ARG A 118 -1.47 9.91 -4.85
C ARG A 118 -0.25 10.78 -5.03
N CYS A 119 0.91 10.17 -5.24
CA CYS A 119 2.15 10.90 -5.48
C CYS A 119 2.78 10.48 -6.79
N ARG A 120 3.52 11.41 -7.39
CA ARG A 120 4.47 11.11 -8.45
C ARG A 120 5.81 10.79 -7.79
N ILE A 121 6.37 9.65 -8.15
CA ILE A 121 7.72 9.23 -7.75
C ILE A 121 8.59 9.14 -8.99
N ARG A 122 9.89 9.33 -8.82
CA ARG A 122 10.85 9.15 -9.91
C ARG A 122 10.82 7.69 -10.38
N ASN A 123 10.72 7.51 -11.68
CA ASN A 123 10.77 6.20 -12.30
C ASN A 123 12.22 5.86 -12.65
N ASP A 124 12.86 5.08 -11.77
CA ASP A 124 14.23 4.61 -11.99
C ASP A 124 14.28 3.27 -12.76
N PHE A 125 13.19 2.89 -13.45
CA PHE A 125 13.15 1.63 -14.20
C PHE A 125 14.01 1.72 -15.47
N THR A 126 15.03 0.87 -15.54
CA THR A 126 15.85 0.66 -16.73
C THR A 126 15.42 -0.62 -17.45
N MET A 127 15.19 -0.51 -18.76
CA MET A 127 14.85 -1.67 -19.59
C MET A 127 15.97 -2.72 -19.57
N GLY A 128 15.62 -4.01 -19.51
CA GLY A 128 16.57 -5.12 -19.50
C GLY A 128 16.90 -5.68 -18.11
N ASN A 129 16.58 -4.95 -17.04
CA ASN A 129 16.58 -5.54 -15.70
C ASN A 129 15.33 -6.41 -15.51
N PRO A 130 15.44 -7.60 -14.91
CA PRO A 130 14.28 -8.40 -14.58
C PRO A 130 13.36 -7.60 -13.64
N TRP A 131 12.05 -7.82 -13.80
CA TRP A 131 11.08 -7.27 -12.87
C TRP A 131 11.47 -7.66 -11.44
N PRO A 132 11.47 -6.72 -10.46
CA PRO A 132 11.85 -7.08 -9.12
C PRO A 132 10.91 -8.17 -8.61
N ASN A 133 11.48 -9.22 -8.03
CA ASN A 133 10.68 -10.30 -7.45
C ASN A 133 9.69 -9.69 -6.45
N PRO A 134 8.41 -10.09 -6.49
CA PRO A 134 7.43 -9.59 -5.54
C PRO A 134 7.93 -9.89 -4.13
N LYS A 135 8.08 -8.84 -3.31
CA LYS A 135 8.54 -8.96 -1.91
C LYS A 135 7.65 -9.87 -1.09
N TYR A 136 6.37 -9.89 -1.43
CA TYR A 136 5.37 -10.77 -0.85
C TYR A 136 4.92 -11.76 -1.92
N GLN A 137 5.40 -12.99 -1.83
CA GLN A 137 4.82 -14.09 -2.59
C GLN A 137 3.62 -14.59 -1.80
N LEU A 138 2.43 -14.52 -2.39
CA LEU A 138 1.32 -15.30 -1.86
C LEU A 138 1.74 -16.76 -2.00
N GLU A 139 2.04 -17.43 -0.89
CA GLU A 139 2.13 -18.87 -0.92
C GLU A 139 0.79 -19.37 -1.42
N ARG A 140 0.75 -19.91 -2.64
CA ARG A 140 -0.40 -20.66 -3.11
C ARG A 140 -0.50 -21.86 -2.20
N LYS A 141 -1.28 -21.76 -1.12
CA LYS A 141 -1.73 -22.96 -0.42
C LYS A 141 -2.52 -23.76 -1.43
N THR A 142 -1.88 -24.76 -2.01
CA THR A 142 -2.41 -25.75 -2.95
C THR A 142 -3.57 -26.56 -2.34
N ALA A 143 -3.94 -26.29 -1.09
CA ALA A 143 -5.03 -26.90 -0.35
C ALA A 143 -6.39 -26.72 -1.02
N PHE A 144 -6.66 -25.61 -1.73
CA PHE A 144 -7.96 -25.37 -2.36
C PHE A 144 -8.21 -26.19 -3.64
N LEU A 145 -7.15 -26.65 -4.31
CA LEU A 145 -7.29 -27.45 -5.54
C LEU A 145 -7.37 -28.96 -5.28
N LYS A 146 -6.82 -29.44 -4.15
CA LYS A 146 -6.91 -30.86 -3.77
C LYS A 146 -8.36 -31.26 -3.42
N THR A 147 -9.10 -30.40 -2.72
CA THR A 147 -10.46 -30.72 -2.27
C THR A 147 -11.46 -30.84 -3.42
N THR A 148 -11.26 -30.09 -4.51
CA THR A 148 -12.16 -30.13 -5.67
C THR A 148 -11.90 -31.36 -6.54
N ALA A 149 -10.63 -31.74 -6.74
CA ALA A 149 -10.28 -32.94 -7.51
C ALA A 149 -10.72 -34.23 -6.79
N GLU A 150 -10.55 -34.30 -5.47
CA GLU A 150 -11.03 -35.43 -4.65
C GLU A 150 -12.56 -35.54 -4.67
N ARG A 151 -13.28 -34.41 -4.55
CA ARG A 151 -14.74 -34.37 -4.65
C ARG A 151 -15.28 -34.79 -6.03
N ILE A 152 -14.58 -34.43 -7.12
CA ILE A 152 -14.97 -34.83 -8.48
C ILE A 152 -14.69 -36.33 -8.71
N MET A 153 -13.59 -36.85 -8.16
CA MET A 153 -13.28 -38.29 -8.26
C MET A 153 -14.26 -39.15 -7.43
N ASP A 154 -14.66 -38.72 -6.24
CA ASP A 154 -15.66 -39.42 -5.43
C ASP A 154 -17.05 -39.37 -6.07
N ALA A 155 -17.45 -38.25 -6.67
CA ALA A 155 -18.72 -38.16 -7.42
C ALA A 155 -18.75 -39.11 -8.63
N ARG A 156 -17.63 -39.27 -9.36
CA ARG A 156 -17.51 -40.26 -10.44
C ARG A 156 -17.56 -41.70 -9.94
N ARG A 157 -16.98 -41.99 -8.77
CA ARG A 157 -16.97 -43.32 -8.15
C ARG A 157 -18.36 -43.73 -7.65
N LEU A 158 -19.16 -42.77 -7.19
CA LEU A 158 -20.55 -42.97 -6.77
C LEU A 158 -21.51 -43.13 -7.96
N CYS A 159 -21.33 -42.36 -9.05
CA CYS A 159 -22.12 -42.53 -10.28
C CYS A 159 -21.78 -43.79 -11.09
N GLY A 160 -20.57 -44.33 -10.97
CA GLY A 160 -20.13 -45.52 -11.73
C GLY A 160 -20.57 -46.88 -11.16
N LYS A 161 -21.19 -46.94 -9.97
CA LYS A 161 -21.62 -48.20 -9.34
C LYS A 161 -23.06 -48.63 -9.65
N ASN A 162 -23.82 -47.87 -10.45
CA ASN A 162 -25.24 -48.12 -10.73
C ASN A 162 -25.56 -48.46 -12.20
N ILE A 163 -24.65 -49.09 -12.94
CA ILE A 163 -24.97 -49.66 -14.25
C ILE A 163 -24.39 -51.07 -14.33
N SER A 164 -25.08 -52.02 -13.70
CA SER A 164 -24.98 -53.45 -13.97
C SER A 164 -26.28 -54.10 -13.49
N ARG A 165 -27.25 -54.19 -14.40
CA ARG A 165 -28.35 -55.14 -14.38
C ARG A 165 -28.43 -55.75 -15.77
#